data_AF-A0A0N4VKC1-F1
#
_entry.id   AF-A0A0N4VKC1-F1
#
_cell.length_a   1.000
_cell.length_b   1.000
_cell.length_c   1.000
_cell.angle_alpha   90.00
_cell.angle_beta   90.00
_cell.angle_gamma   90.00
#
_symmetry.space_group_name_H-M   'P 1'
#
loop_
_entity.id
_entity.type
_entity.pdbx_description
1 polymer ?
#
loop_
_entity_poly.entity_id
_entity_poly.type
_entity_poly.pdbx_seq_one_letter_code
_entity_poly.pdbx_strand_id
1 'polypeptide(L)' 'MSAGSEYHLCLSPEDDACSDSNPVDYSIDDHQHYFNVKVSEYGKAGCTPEIP' A
#
# COMPACT_ATOMS: atom_id res chain seq x y z
N MET A 1 1.84 7.90 -0.82
CA MET A 1 2.18 8.01 -2.27
C MET A 1 1.18 8.90 -2.99
N SER A 2 1.54 9.71 -3.99
CA SER A 2 0.60 10.54 -4.78
C SER A 2 0.29 9.93 -6.16
N ALA A 3 -0.77 10.40 -6.84
CA ALA A 3 -1.06 9.98 -8.22
C ALA A 3 0.13 10.28 -9.15
N GLY A 4 0.61 9.27 -9.86
CA GLY A 4 1.81 9.38 -10.71
C GLY A 4 3.14 9.21 -9.97
N SER A 5 3.13 8.87 -8.67
CA SER A 5 4.35 8.44 -7.97
C SER A 5 4.96 7.22 -8.63
N GLU A 6 6.28 7.18 -8.75
CA GLU A 6 6.99 5.98 -9.15
C GLU A 6 6.76 4.86 -8.15
N TYR A 7 6.62 3.66 -8.67
CA TYR A 7 6.53 2.44 -7.88
C TYR A 7 7.40 1.38 -8.53
N HIS A 8 7.88 0.47 -7.71
CA HIS A 8 8.64 -0.68 -8.18
C HIS A 8 7.81 -1.95 -8.01
N LEU A 9 7.84 -2.84 -8.99
CA LEU A 9 7.08 -4.08 -8.98
C LEU A 9 8.02 -5.25 -8.68
N CYS A 10 7.86 -5.85 -7.50
CA CYS A 10 8.55 -7.10 -7.14
C CYS A 10 7.86 -8.27 -7.85
N LEU A 11 8.55 -8.93 -8.78
CA LEU A 11 8.01 -10.06 -9.55
C LEU A 11 8.39 -11.44 -8.99
N SER A 12 9.40 -11.48 -8.12
CA SER A 12 9.88 -12.70 -7.48
C SER A 12 9.30 -12.83 -6.06
N PRO A 13 8.95 -14.05 -5.60
CA PRO A 13 8.59 -14.28 -4.20
C PRO A 13 9.79 -14.02 -3.29
N GLU A 14 9.57 -13.32 -2.16
CA GLU A 14 10.58 -13.06 -1.12
C GLU A 14 11.92 -12.59 -1.69
N ASP A 15 11.90 -11.44 -2.38
CA ASP A 15 13.09 -10.82 -2.98
C ASP A 15 13.72 -9.80 -2.01
N ASP A 16 14.82 -10.21 -1.38
CA ASP A 16 15.62 -9.40 -0.46
C ASP A 16 16.08 -8.06 -1.07
N ALA A 17 16.20 -7.98 -2.41
CA ALA A 17 16.59 -6.78 -3.12
C ALA A 17 15.41 -5.85 -3.46
N CYS A 18 14.18 -6.27 -3.19
CA CYS A 18 12.97 -5.53 -3.51
C CYS A 18 12.36 -4.89 -2.25
N SER A 19 11.28 -5.46 -1.69
CA SER A 19 10.59 -4.92 -0.51
C SER A 19 11.51 -4.85 0.71
N ASP A 20 12.39 -5.84 0.87
CA ASP A 20 13.28 -5.96 2.03
C ASP A 20 14.50 -5.05 1.97
N SER A 21 14.74 -4.39 0.83
CA SER A 21 15.81 -3.41 0.66
C SER A 21 15.58 -2.10 1.43
N ASN A 22 14.37 -1.88 1.96
CA ASN A 22 14.00 -0.68 2.71
C ASN A 22 13.57 -1.00 4.16
N PRO A 23 14.51 -1.26 5.08
CA PRO A 23 14.23 -1.72 6.43
C PRO A 23 13.78 -0.63 7.43
N VAL A 24 13.51 0.59 6.97
CA VAL A 24 13.38 1.76 7.88
C VAL A 24 12.02 2.45 7.80
N ASP A 25 11.19 2.13 6.80
CA ASP A 25 9.92 2.83 6.57
C ASP A 25 8.71 1.94 6.84
N TYR A 26 8.58 1.48 8.09
CA TYR A 26 7.44 0.69 8.57
C TYR A 26 6.44 1.53 9.35
N SER A 27 6.33 2.82 9.03
CA SER A 27 5.42 3.69 9.76
C SER A 27 3.97 3.22 9.56
N ILE A 28 3.17 3.32 10.63
CA ILE A 28 1.72 3.04 10.56
C ILE A 28 1.04 3.94 9.52
N ASP A 29 1.61 5.12 9.27
CA ASP A 29 1.12 6.03 8.25
C ASP A 29 1.34 5.46 6.84
N ASP A 30 2.55 4.98 6.53
CA ASP A 30 2.86 4.34 5.24
C ASP A 30 1.95 3.12 4.98
N HIS A 31 1.77 2.28 5.99
CA HIS A 31 0.94 1.07 5.91
C HIS A 31 -0.54 1.35 5.57
N GLN A 32 -1.00 2.60 5.72
CA GLN A 32 -2.41 2.97 5.55
C GLN A 32 -2.65 4.00 4.43
N HIS A 33 -1.65 4.39 3.63
CA HIS A 33 -1.81 5.44 2.62
C HIS A 33 -1.24 5.06 1.24
N TYR A 34 -2.13 4.63 0.34
CA TYR A 34 -1.79 4.25 -1.04
C TYR A 34 -2.35 5.29 -2.02
N PHE A 35 -1.50 5.88 -2.89
CA PHE A 35 -1.91 6.82 -3.95
C PHE A 35 -2.90 7.93 -3.52
N ASN A 36 -2.61 8.62 -2.40
CA ASN A 36 -3.43 9.65 -1.75
C ASN A 36 -4.77 9.14 -1.20
N VAL A 37 -4.95 7.82 -1.14
CA VAL A 37 -6.10 7.16 -0.53
C VAL A 37 -5.69 6.61 0.83
N LYS A 38 -6.34 7.11 1.88
CA LYS A 38 -6.22 6.54 3.22
C LYS A 38 -7.09 5.29 3.31
N VAL A 39 -6.47 4.13 3.49
CA VAL A 39 -7.15 2.84 3.57
C VAL A 39 -7.41 2.38 5.02
N SER A 40 -7.09 3.21 6.03
CA SER A 40 -7.34 2.89 7.45
C SER A 40 -8.80 2.57 7.77
N GLU A 41 -9.73 3.07 6.95
CA GLU A 41 -11.16 2.84 7.11
C GLU A 41 -11.69 1.71 6.20
N TYR A 42 -10.84 1.13 5.35
CA TYR A 42 -11.21 0.01 4.48
C TYR A 42 -11.57 -1.21 5.36
N GLY A 43 -12.78 -1.74 5.18
CA GLY A 43 -13.33 -2.81 6.02
C GLY A 43 -14.06 -2.34 7.29
N LYS A 44 -13.81 -1.12 7.77
CA LYS A 44 -14.55 -0.55 8.92
C LYS A 44 -16.00 -0.20 8.57
N ALA A 45 -16.24 0.18 7.31
CA ALA A 45 -17.57 0.38 6.74
C ALA A 45 -18.26 -0.93 6.30
N GLY A 46 -17.57 -2.08 6.40
CA GLY A 46 -18.02 -3.35 5.82
C GLY A 46 -18.00 -3.36 4.29
N CYS A 47 -18.32 -4.52 3.68
CA CYS A 47 -18.63 -4.57 2.26
C CYS A 47 -19.97 -3.85 2.04
N THR A 48 -19.95 -2.62 1.53
CA THR A 48 -21.18 -2.02 1.01
C THR A 48 -21.51 -2.73 -0.30
N PRO A 49 -22.66 -3.41 -0.42
CA PRO A 49 -23.11 -3.83 -1.73
C PRO A 49 -23.28 -2.56 -2.57
N GLU A 50 -22.81 -2.63 -3.81
CA GLU A 50 -22.94 -1.62 -4.86
C GLU A 50 -21.72 -0.69 -5.03
N ILE A 51 -20.82 -1.11 -5.92
CA ILE A 51 -20.18 -0.19 -6.87
C ILE A 51 -20.71 -0.59 -8.27
N PRO A 52 -21.38 0.30 -9.01
CA PRO A 52 -21.72 0.09 -10.43
C PRO A 52 -20.49 0.10 -11.35
#